data_AF-U1X3H1-F1
#
_entry.id   AF-U1X3H1-F1
#
_cell.length_a   1.000
_cell.length_b   1.000
_cell.length_c   1.000
_cell.angle_alpha   90.00
_cell.angle_beta   90.00
_cell.angle_gamma   90.00
#
_symmetry.space_group_name_H-M   'P 1'
#
loop_
_entity.id
_entity.type
_entity.pdbx_description
1 polymer ?
#
loop_
_entity_poly.entity_id
_entity_poly.type
_entity_poly.pdbx_seq_one_letter_code
_entity_poly.pdbx_strand_id
1 'polypeptide(L)'
;MNLPSLFGKEGQNGGLRMKKYKESALFEHRFWLQVLGDHARFIHMSLSVSEQQEIKMATVFIQSFDTLLEYARKKDISRVELITLTRQASEWTGRLREYKLHLLRRHIAGSIALHLSPTFLNHMVNELDEYVRILSYLIQEQCPPVCHPVHHHLLWLQDAVGHAATITCEVDQVERDIKERSKTFTKHFEDLYSKAVEFAGYLRARLPQFPALERFNKQVELEMFVFLQFLKEIEEMDIHVSLLGTLSPLIPDHMMREECYYLTKLAEISNVKQPDCRPDKPRIKYK
;
A
#
# COMPACT_ATOMS: atom_id res chain seq x y z
N MET A 1 -32.31 51.40 4.90
CA MET A 1 -32.22 49.99 5.33
C MET A 1 -31.49 49.22 4.23
N ASN A 2 -30.20 48.95 4.40
CA ASN A 2 -29.42 48.13 3.47
C ASN A 2 -29.33 46.72 4.05
N LEU A 3 -29.98 45.75 3.41
CA LEU A 3 -29.79 44.33 3.65
C LEU A 3 -28.48 43.88 2.98
N PRO A 4 -27.55 43.21 3.68
CA PRO A 4 -26.39 42.63 3.02
C PRO A 4 -26.78 41.38 2.23
N SER A 5 -26.29 41.33 0.99
CA SER A 5 -26.31 40.17 0.10
C SER A 5 -25.71 38.93 0.77
N LEU A 6 -26.50 37.86 0.88
CA LEU A 6 -26.11 36.54 1.37
C LEU A 6 -25.51 35.62 0.28
N PHE A 7 -25.11 36.15 -0.89
CA PHE A 7 -24.63 35.33 -2.02
C PHE A 7 -23.11 35.16 -2.13
N GLY A 8 -22.36 35.37 -1.03
CA GLY A 8 -20.88 35.33 -1.05
C GLY A 8 -20.20 34.04 -0.57
N LYS A 9 -20.92 33.10 0.07
CA LYS A 9 -20.27 31.97 0.80
C LYS A 9 -20.28 30.61 0.09
N GLU A 10 -21.10 30.40 -0.93
CA GLU A 10 -21.18 29.09 -1.62
C GLU A 10 -20.04 28.88 -2.63
N GLY A 11 -19.60 29.93 -3.33
CA GLY A 11 -18.55 29.83 -4.36
C GLY A 11 -17.13 29.56 -3.82
N GLN A 12 -16.77 30.13 -2.66
CA GLN A 12 -15.46 29.90 -2.03
C GLN A 12 -15.35 28.49 -1.42
N ASN A 13 -16.45 27.96 -0.88
CA ASN A 13 -16.47 26.65 -0.24
C ASN A 13 -16.39 25.51 -1.29
N GLY A 14 -16.99 25.71 -2.47
CA GLY A 14 -16.88 24.77 -3.60
C GLY A 14 -15.46 24.68 -4.17
N GLY A 15 -14.76 25.81 -4.31
CA GLY A 15 -13.38 25.85 -4.80
C GLY A 15 -12.38 25.16 -3.87
N LEU A 16 -12.50 25.39 -2.56
CA LEU A 16 -11.64 24.75 -1.56
C LEU A 16 -11.89 23.23 -1.49
N ARG A 17 -13.16 22.81 -1.52
CA ARG A 17 -13.54 21.38 -1.54
C ARG A 17 -12.98 20.66 -2.77
N MET A 18 -13.08 21.28 -3.95
CA MET A 18 -12.54 20.72 -5.19
C MET A 18 -11.00 20.62 -5.15
N LYS A 19 -10.33 21.64 -4.59
CA LYS A 19 -8.87 21.61 -4.40
C LYS A 19 -8.45 20.44 -3.50
N LYS A 20 -9.10 20.28 -2.34
CA LYS A 20 -8.84 19.18 -1.40
C LYS A 20 -9.10 17.81 -2.03
N TYR A 21 -10.21 17.67 -2.77
CA TYR A 21 -10.50 16.45 -3.52
C TYR A 21 -9.39 16.13 -4.53
N LYS A 22 -8.98 17.12 -5.32
CA LYS A 22 -7.92 16.94 -6.33
C LYS A 22 -6.60 16.51 -5.69
N GLU A 23 -6.20 17.15 -4.59
CA GLU A 23 -4.98 16.80 -3.85
C GLU A 23 -5.04 15.37 -3.29
N SER A 24 -6.15 15.01 -2.64
CA SER A 24 -6.39 13.67 -2.11
C SER A 24 -6.39 12.61 -3.22
N ALA A 25 -7.15 12.84 -4.31
CA ALA A 25 -7.22 11.90 -5.42
C ALA A 25 -5.86 11.67 -6.07
N LEU A 26 -5.06 12.72 -6.27
CA LEU A 26 -3.73 12.59 -6.86
C LEU A 26 -2.75 11.89 -5.94
N PHE A 27 -2.80 12.15 -4.64
CA PHE A 27 -1.99 11.43 -3.65
C PHE A 27 -2.29 9.92 -3.70
N GLU A 28 -3.57 9.54 -3.60
CA GLU A 28 -3.98 8.13 -3.63
C GLU A 28 -3.63 7.47 -4.98
N HIS A 29 -3.92 8.13 -6.12
CA HIS A 29 -3.59 7.58 -7.43
C HIS A 29 -2.08 7.36 -7.61
N ARG A 30 -1.24 8.31 -7.20
CA ARG A 30 0.22 8.19 -7.37
C ARG A 30 0.82 7.08 -6.53
N PHE A 31 0.31 6.88 -5.32
CA PHE A 31 0.70 5.78 -4.46
C PHE A 31 0.20 4.43 -5.03
N TRP A 32 -1.12 4.27 -5.13
CA TRP A 32 -1.74 2.98 -5.44
C TRP A 32 -1.47 2.48 -6.86
N LEU A 33 -1.47 3.36 -7.87
CA LEU A 33 -1.16 2.91 -9.25
C LEU A 33 0.28 2.42 -9.36
N GLN A 34 1.20 2.98 -8.57
CA GLN A 34 2.58 2.50 -8.52
C GLN A 34 2.67 1.15 -7.81
N VAL A 35 2.07 1.03 -6.61
CA VAL A 35 1.98 -0.21 -5.83
C VAL A 35 1.40 -1.35 -6.69
N LEU A 36 0.25 -1.15 -7.31
CA LEU A 36 -0.38 -2.17 -8.16
C LEU A 36 0.42 -2.49 -9.44
N GLY A 37 1.14 -1.52 -9.98
CA GLY A 37 2.09 -1.73 -11.08
C GLY A 37 3.33 -2.53 -10.65
N ASP A 38 3.74 -2.43 -9.39
CA ASP A 38 4.82 -3.24 -8.81
C ASP A 38 4.33 -4.67 -8.57
N HIS A 39 3.10 -4.88 -8.05
CA HIS A 39 2.57 -6.23 -7.86
C HIS A 39 2.47 -6.98 -9.18
N ALA A 40 2.06 -6.31 -10.26
CA ALA A 40 2.03 -6.91 -11.58
C ALA A 40 3.43 -7.35 -12.05
N ARG A 41 4.50 -6.62 -11.66
CA ARG A 41 5.89 -7.02 -11.92
C ARG A 41 6.32 -8.20 -11.08
N PHE A 42 6.03 -8.18 -9.78
CA PHE A 42 6.34 -9.29 -8.89
C PHE A 42 5.68 -10.58 -9.38
N ILE A 43 4.38 -10.52 -9.70
CA ILE A 43 3.65 -11.65 -10.30
C ILE A 43 4.32 -12.08 -11.61
N HIS A 44 4.59 -11.15 -12.53
CA HIS A 44 5.22 -11.47 -13.81
C HIS A 44 6.56 -12.21 -13.64
N MET A 45 7.44 -11.71 -12.76
CA MET A 45 8.78 -12.27 -12.54
C MET A 45 8.74 -13.63 -11.84
N SER A 46 7.70 -13.90 -11.06
CA SER A 46 7.58 -15.16 -10.31
C SER A 46 6.85 -16.27 -11.07
N LEU A 47 6.24 -15.99 -12.23
CA LEU A 47 5.58 -17.00 -13.05
C LEU A 47 6.61 -17.86 -13.79
N SER A 48 6.42 -19.18 -13.77
CA SER A 48 7.18 -20.09 -14.63
C SER A 48 6.93 -19.78 -16.10
N VAL A 49 7.94 -20.01 -16.95
CA VAL A 49 7.83 -19.90 -18.42
C VAL A 49 6.72 -20.76 -19.02
N SER A 50 6.21 -21.77 -18.31
CA SER A 50 5.04 -22.55 -18.76
C SER A 50 3.72 -21.78 -18.66
N GLU A 51 3.61 -20.76 -17.81
CA GLU A 51 2.40 -19.98 -17.55
C GLU A 51 2.23 -18.80 -18.53
N GLN A 52 2.37 -19.09 -19.84
CA GLN A 52 2.41 -18.07 -20.90
C GLN A 52 1.20 -17.14 -20.93
N GLN A 53 0.00 -17.65 -20.61
CA GLN A 53 -1.20 -16.83 -20.55
C GLN A 53 -1.14 -15.81 -19.40
N GLU A 54 -0.66 -16.25 -18.24
CA GLU A 54 -0.59 -15.40 -17.05
C GLU A 54 0.53 -14.37 -17.19
N ILE A 55 1.66 -14.73 -17.80
CA ILE A 55 2.75 -13.79 -18.11
C ILE A 55 2.25 -12.66 -19.02
N LYS A 56 1.49 -13.00 -20.07
CA LYS A 56 0.88 -12.01 -20.97
C LYS A 56 -0.09 -11.09 -20.22
N MET A 57 -0.91 -11.65 -19.33
CA MET A 57 -1.86 -10.87 -18.54
C MET A 57 -1.14 -9.92 -17.57
N ALA A 58 -0.12 -10.41 -16.87
CA ALA A 58 0.70 -9.59 -15.97
C ALA A 58 1.39 -8.43 -16.74
N THR A 59 1.86 -8.67 -17.97
CA THR A 59 2.42 -7.63 -18.85
C THR A 59 1.40 -6.54 -19.18
N VAL A 60 0.15 -6.91 -19.46
CA VAL A 60 -0.93 -5.94 -19.71
C VAL A 60 -1.19 -5.08 -18.47
N PHE A 61 -1.21 -5.68 -17.27
CA PHE A 61 -1.35 -4.92 -16.03
C PHE A 61 -0.19 -3.95 -15.79
N ILE A 62 1.05 -4.40 -15.99
CA ILE A 62 2.25 -3.56 -15.92
C ILE A 62 2.08 -2.30 -16.77
N GLN A 63 1.77 -2.47 -18.05
CA GLN A 63 1.61 -1.36 -19.00
C GLN A 63 0.45 -0.43 -18.63
N SER A 64 -0.66 -1.01 -18.18
CA SER A 64 -1.88 -0.26 -17.84
C SER A 64 -1.67 0.62 -16.60
N PHE A 65 -1.11 0.06 -15.52
CA PHE A 65 -0.84 0.82 -14.31
C PHE A 65 0.26 1.88 -14.52
N ASP A 66 1.28 1.59 -15.34
CA ASP A 66 2.31 2.56 -15.69
C ASP A 66 1.73 3.76 -16.45
N THR A 67 0.88 3.49 -17.45
CA THR A 67 0.21 4.54 -18.24
C THR A 67 -0.67 5.43 -17.35
N LEU A 68 -1.45 4.82 -16.45
CA LEU A 68 -2.29 5.57 -15.51
C LEU A 68 -1.45 6.38 -14.50
N LEU A 69 -0.34 5.81 -14.01
CA LEU A 69 0.56 6.49 -13.08
C LEU A 69 1.24 7.70 -13.72
N GLU A 70 1.71 7.58 -14.97
CA GLU A 70 2.25 8.70 -15.72
C GLU A 70 1.23 9.83 -15.87
N TYR A 71 -0.02 9.47 -16.14
CA TYR A 71 -1.12 10.43 -16.22
C TYR A 71 -1.39 11.12 -14.87
N ALA A 72 -1.40 10.37 -13.76
CA ALA A 72 -1.55 10.90 -12.40
C ALA A 72 -0.40 11.85 -11.98
N ARG A 73 0.78 11.71 -12.59
CA ARG A 73 1.96 12.54 -12.33
C ARG A 73 2.02 13.82 -13.16
N LYS A 74 1.09 14.03 -14.10
CA LYS A 74 0.98 15.30 -14.84
C LYS A 74 0.76 16.47 -13.87
N LYS A 75 1.46 17.58 -14.12
CA LYS A 75 1.42 18.79 -13.28
C LYS A 75 0.04 19.44 -13.30
N ASP A 76 -0.58 19.55 -14.47
CA ASP A 76 -1.79 20.34 -14.71
C ASP A 76 -2.97 19.48 -15.19
N ILE A 77 -3.29 18.42 -14.44
CA ILE A 77 -4.46 17.57 -14.75
C ILE A 77 -5.77 18.34 -14.48
N SER A 78 -6.67 18.39 -15.45
CA SER A 78 -7.99 19.01 -15.28
C SER A 78 -8.94 18.10 -14.48
N ARG A 79 -10.10 18.64 -14.05
CA ARG A 79 -11.12 17.86 -13.32
C ARG A 79 -11.66 16.69 -14.16
N VAL A 80 -11.95 16.92 -15.44
CA VAL A 80 -12.51 15.90 -16.36
C VAL A 80 -11.50 14.78 -16.59
N GLU A 81 -10.23 15.15 -16.75
CA GLU A 81 -9.12 14.21 -16.88
C GLU A 81 -8.92 13.37 -15.62
N LEU A 82 -8.98 13.99 -14.44
CA LEU A 82 -8.90 13.27 -13.17
C LEU A 82 -10.06 12.27 -13.01
N ILE A 83 -11.30 12.64 -13.34
CA ILE A 83 -12.44 11.72 -13.30
C ILE A 83 -12.24 10.54 -14.27
N THR A 84 -11.72 10.82 -15.47
CA THR A 84 -11.41 9.78 -16.46
C THR A 84 -10.34 8.81 -15.93
N LEU A 85 -9.26 9.35 -15.37
CA LEU A 85 -8.21 8.58 -14.70
C LEU A 85 -8.79 7.71 -13.59
N THR A 86 -9.63 8.27 -12.71
CA THR A 86 -10.23 7.54 -11.59
C THR A 86 -11.10 6.38 -12.06
N ARG A 87 -11.91 6.58 -13.11
CA ARG A 87 -12.73 5.51 -13.69
C ARG A 87 -11.89 4.39 -14.30
N GLN A 88 -10.86 4.74 -15.06
CA GLN A 88 -9.94 3.76 -15.63
C GLN A 88 -9.16 3.01 -14.55
N ALA A 89 -8.69 3.73 -13.52
CA ALA A 89 -8.04 3.13 -12.36
C ALA A 89 -8.97 2.13 -11.67
N SER A 90 -10.25 2.45 -11.50
CA SER A 90 -11.23 1.54 -10.92
C SER A 90 -11.45 0.28 -11.76
N GLU A 91 -11.55 0.41 -13.08
CA GLU A 91 -11.72 -0.73 -13.98
C GLU A 91 -10.51 -1.67 -13.92
N TRP A 92 -9.30 -1.13 -14.08
CA TRP A 92 -8.08 -1.92 -14.06
C TRP A 92 -7.79 -2.54 -12.69
N THR A 93 -8.12 -1.84 -11.61
CA THR A 93 -8.01 -2.37 -10.24
C THR A 93 -8.97 -3.55 -10.05
N GLY A 94 -10.22 -3.46 -10.50
CA GLY A 94 -11.17 -4.57 -10.46
C GLY A 94 -10.71 -5.78 -11.27
N ARG A 95 -10.12 -5.55 -12.45
CA ARG A 95 -9.54 -6.64 -13.27
C ARG A 95 -8.33 -7.28 -12.60
N LEU A 96 -7.45 -6.49 -11.98
CA LEU A 96 -6.29 -7.00 -11.25
C LEU A 96 -6.71 -7.81 -10.02
N ARG A 97 -7.79 -7.41 -9.34
CA ARG A 97 -8.38 -8.16 -8.22
C ARG A 97 -8.76 -9.57 -8.62
N GLU A 98 -9.57 -9.70 -9.68
CA GLU A 98 -10.02 -11.00 -10.16
C GLU A 98 -8.85 -11.85 -10.66
N TYR A 99 -7.85 -11.22 -11.27
CA TYR A 99 -6.62 -11.88 -11.66
C TYR A 99 -5.82 -12.42 -10.45
N LYS A 100 -5.57 -11.60 -9.42
CA LYS A 100 -4.89 -12.04 -8.19
C LYS A 100 -5.62 -13.20 -7.51
N LEU A 101 -6.95 -13.11 -7.40
CA LEU A 101 -7.77 -14.18 -6.85
C LEU A 101 -7.77 -15.45 -7.72
N HIS A 102 -7.73 -15.31 -9.04
CA HIS A 102 -7.55 -16.44 -9.97
C HIS A 102 -6.22 -17.14 -9.76
N LEU A 103 -5.12 -16.38 -9.67
CA LEU A 103 -3.79 -16.94 -9.36
C LEU A 103 -3.78 -17.63 -7.99
N LEU A 104 -4.35 -16.99 -6.96
CA LEU A 104 -4.45 -17.56 -5.62
C LEU A 104 -5.23 -18.88 -5.62
N ARG A 105 -6.40 -18.93 -6.28
CA ARG A 105 -7.22 -20.16 -6.42
C ARG A 105 -6.41 -21.28 -7.08
N ARG A 106 -5.72 -20.99 -8.18
CA ARG A 106 -4.88 -21.99 -8.86
C ARG A 106 -3.70 -22.41 -7.98
N HIS A 107 -3.09 -21.49 -7.25
CA HIS A 107 -1.95 -21.76 -6.38
C HIS A 107 -2.33 -22.69 -5.22
N ILE A 108 -3.42 -22.43 -4.51
CA ILE A 108 -3.86 -23.29 -3.40
C ILE A 108 -4.44 -24.63 -3.87
N ALA A 109 -4.81 -24.74 -5.15
CA ALA A 109 -5.25 -25.98 -5.79
C ALA A 109 -4.10 -26.74 -6.48
N GLY A 110 -2.86 -26.23 -6.44
CA GLY A 110 -1.70 -26.87 -7.08
C GLY A 110 -1.73 -26.89 -8.61
N SER A 111 -2.44 -25.95 -9.24
CA SER A 111 -2.66 -25.90 -10.69
C SER A 111 -1.99 -24.72 -11.40
N ILE A 112 -0.94 -24.13 -10.80
CA ILE A 112 -0.11 -23.07 -11.39
C ILE A 112 1.34 -23.20 -10.92
N ALA A 113 2.28 -22.91 -11.82
CA ALA A 113 3.69 -22.78 -11.49
C ALA A 113 4.07 -21.30 -11.22
N LEU A 114 4.06 -20.91 -9.95
CA LEU A 114 4.29 -19.55 -9.46
C LEU A 114 5.15 -19.58 -8.20
N HIS A 115 6.15 -18.69 -8.12
CA HIS A 115 7.11 -18.63 -7.02
C HIS A 115 6.75 -17.63 -5.89
N LEU A 116 5.63 -16.90 -6.02
CA LEU A 116 5.09 -16.12 -4.89
C LEU A 116 4.28 -17.04 -3.97
N SER A 117 4.49 -16.92 -2.65
CA SER A 117 3.68 -17.66 -1.69
C SER A 117 2.19 -17.23 -1.72
N PRO A 118 1.25 -18.13 -1.37
CA PRO A 118 -0.18 -17.79 -1.33
C PRO A 118 -0.51 -16.63 -0.39
N THR A 119 0.15 -16.55 0.77
CA THR A 119 -0.07 -15.48 1.75
C THR A 119 0.40 -14.12 1.20
N PHE A 120 1.53 -14.09 0.51
CA PHE A 120 2.02 -12.86 -0.12
C PHE A 120 1.07 -12.36 -1.22
N LEU A 121 0.55 -13.27 -2.06
CA LEU A 121 -0.53 -12.93 -3.00
C LEU A 121 -1.81 -12.46 -2.32
N ASN A 122 -2.16 -13.03 -1.16
CA ASN A 122 -3.33 -12.62 -0.40
C ASN A 122 -3.17 -11.21 0.18
N HIS A 123 -1.98 -10.85 0.69
CA HIS A 123 -1.70 -9.49 1.16
C HIS A 123 -1.88 -8.48 0.03
N MET A 124 -1.36 -8.81 -1.17
CA MET A 124 -1.60 -8.00 -2.37
C MET A 124 -3.08 -7.79 -2.71
N VAL A 125 -3.96 -8.72 -2.33
CA VAL A 125 -5.42 -8.56 -2.48
C VAL A 125 -5.98 -7.65 -1.40
N ASN A 126 -5.55 -7.79 -0.14
CA ASN A 126 -5.94 -6.93 0.97
C ASN A 126 -5.62 -5.45 0.67
N GLU A 127 -4.38 -5.17 0.25
CA GLU A 127 -3.92 -3.85 -0.19
C GLU A 127 -4.79 -3.30 -1.33
N LEU A 128 -5.04 -4.13 -2.35
CA LEU A 128 -5.86 -3.73 -3.49
C LEU A 128 -7.31 -3.39 -3.06
N ASP A 129 -7.89 -4.16 -2.14
CA ASP A 129 -9.25 -3.94 -1.66
C ASP A 129 -9.37 -2.60 -0.89
N GLU A 130 -8.29 -2.15 -0.26
CA GLU A 130 -8.22 -0.79 0.31
C GLU A 130 -8.28 0.29 -0.77
N TYR A 131 -7.59 0.09 -1.90
CA TYR A 131 -7.70 1.02 -3.02
C TYR A 131 -9.08 0.99 -3.68
N VAL A 132 -9.72 -0.18 -3.79
CA VAL A 132 -11.12 -0.29 -4.26
C VAL A 132 -12.04 0.52 -3.36
N ARG A 133 -11.88 0.42 -2.04
CA ARG A 133 -12.63 1.25 -1.07
C ARG A 133 -12.41 2.74 -1.33
N ILE A 134 -11.16 3.18 -1.49
CA ILE A 134 -10.81 4.58 -1.79
C ILE A 134 -11.44 5.06 -3.10
N LEU A 135 -11.31 4.27 -4.17
CA LEU A 135 -11.86 4.56 -5.50
C LEU A 135 -13.38 4.76 -5.47
N SER A 136 -14.10 4.03 -4.62
CA SER A 136 -15.55 4.18 -4.48
C SER A 136 -15.99 5.60 -4.10
N TYR A 137 -15.15 6.34 -3.36
CA TYR A 137 -15.37 7.75 -3.02
C TYR A 137 -14.87 8.68 -4.12
N LEU A 138 -13.68 8.38 -4.67
CA LEU A 138 -13.08 9.22 -5.70
C LEU A 138 -13.94 9.30 -6.97
N ILE A 139 -14.58 8.20 -7.39
CA ILE A 139 -15.50 8.18 -8.54
C ILE A 139 -16.65 9.16 -8.36
N GLN A 140 -17.08 9.38 -7.12
CA GLN A 140 -18.16 10.30 -6.75
C GLN A 140 -17.65 11.71 -6.46
N GLU A 141 -16.38 11.99 -6.75
CA GLU A 141 -15.70 13.26 -6.47
C GLU A 141 -15.69 13.63 -4.97
N GLN A 142 -15.57 12.60 -4.12
CA GLN A 142 -15.51 12.73 -2.67
C GLN A 142 -14.11 12.38 -2.18
N CYS A 143 -13.64 13.08 -1.15
CA CYS A 143 -12.46 12.63 -0.42
C CYS A 143 -12.82 11.33 0.31
N PRO A 144 -11.98 10.28 0.25
CA PRO A 144 -12.18 9.09 1.05
C PRO A 144 -12.27 9.48 2.52
N PRO A 145 -13.23 8.92 3.28
CA PRO A 145 -13.31 9.19 4.70
C PRO A 145 -12.08 8.61 5.38
N VAL A 146 -11.66 9.36 6.37
CA VAL A 146 -10.57 9.02 7.26
C VAL A 146 -11.01 7.84 8.14
N CYS A 147 -10.21 6.78 8.18
CA CYS A 147 -10.52 5.56 8.91
C CYS A 147 -9.99 5.60 10.34
N HIS A 148 -10.62 4.81 11.22
CA HIS A 148 -10.16 4.65 12.59
C HIS A 148 -8.74 4.01 12.62
N PRO A 149 -7.82 4.36 13.54
CA PRO A 149 -6.47 3.79 13.59
C PRO A 149 -6.42 2.26 13.50
N VAL A 150 -7.33 1.59 14.19
CA VAL A 150 -7.44 0.11 14.17
C VAL A 150 -7.71 -0.46 12.77
N HIS A 151 -8.40 0.25 11.87
CA HIS A 151 -8.55 -0.17 10.46
C HIS A 151 -7.18 -0.30 9.80
N HIS A 152 -6.33 0.71 9.96
CA HIS A 152 -4.98 0.70 9.42
C HIS A 152 -4.10 -0.37 10.08
N HIS A 153 -4.20 -0.55 11.40
CA HIS A 153 -3.47 -1.60 12.10
C HIS A 153 -3.81 -3.01 11.60
N LEU A 154 -5.09 -3.30 11.36
CA LEU A 154 -5.54 -4.61 10.88
C LEU A 154 -5.10 -4.91 9.45
N LEU A 155 -4.92 -3.88 8.61
CA LEU A 155 -4.41 -4.07 7.26
C LEU A 155 -2.88 -4.17 7.26
N TRP A 156 -2.21 -3.13 7.75
CA TRP A 156 -0.78 -2.93 7.52
C TRP A 156 0.13 -3.68 8.49
N LEU A 157 -0.33 -4.09 9.67
CA LEU A 157 0.50 -4.97 10.51
C LEU A 157 0.55 -6.38 9.95
N GLN A 158 -0.55 -6.89 9.38
CA GLN A 158 -0.55 -8.18 8.69
C GLN A 158 0.36 -8.13 7.45
N ASP A 159 0.31 -7.03 6.71
CA ASP A 159 1.20 -6.76 5.59
C ASP A 159 2.68 -6.78 6.00
N ALA A 160 3.06 -6.00 7.02
CA ALA A 160 4.41 -5.94 7.55
C ALA A 160 4.94 -7.30 8.07
N VAL A 161 4.09 -8.15 8.65
CA VAL A 161 4.43 -9.56 8.96
C VAL A 161 4.88 -10.27 7.68
N GLY A 162 4.09 -10.15 6.62
CA GLY A 162 4.40 -10.73 5.31
C GLY A 162 5.71 -10.18 4.73
N HIS A 163 5.94 -8.87 4.84
CA HIS A 163 7.18 -8.25 4.38
C HIS A 163 8.43 -8.81 5.07
N ALA A 164 8.44 -8.82 6.39
CA ALA A 164 9.54 -9.37 7.17
C ALA A 164 9.75 -10.88 6.91
N ALA A 165 8.66 -11.64 6.77
CA ALA A 165 8.72 -13.07 6.46
C ALA A 165 9.28 -13.34 5.05
N THR A 166 8.87 -12.56 4.04
CA THR A 166 9.43 -12.65 2.69
C THR A 166 10.93 -12.40 2.70
N ILE A 167 11.42 -11.39 3.41
CA ILE A 167 12.87 -11.15 3.54
C ILE A 167 13.58 -12.36 4.14
N THR A 168 13.02 -12.96 5.19
CA THR A 168 13.59 -14.17 5.83
C THR A 168 13.74 -15.33 4.82
N CYS A 169 12.77 -15.49 3.94
CA CYS A 169 12.71 -16.59 2.97
C CYS A 169 13.64 -16.37 1.76
N GLU A 170 13.74 -15.13 1.28
CA GLU A 170 14.40 -14.81 0.00
C GLU A 170 15.90 -14.49 0.16
N VAL A 171 16.40 -14.19 1.35
CA VAL A 171 17.85 -14.11 1.56
C VAL A 171 18.48 -15.50 1.66
N ASP A 172 19.72 -15.62 1.18
CA ASP A 172 20.44 -16.89 1.14
C ASP A 172 20.63 -17.48 2.54
N GLN A 173 20.77 -18.80 2.62
CA GLN A 173 20.99 -19.50 3.88
C GLN A 173 22.25 -19.05 4.64
N VAL A 174 23.24 -18.47 3.96
CA VAL A 174 24.43 -17.92 4.62
C VAL A 174 24.19 -16.57 5.32
N GLU A 175 23.15 -15.81 4.93
CA GLU A 175 22.81 -14.48 5.48
C GLU A 175 22.07 -14.60 6.84
N ARG A 176 22.69 -15.28 7.80
CA ARG A 176 22.05 -15.71 9.05
C ARG A 176 21.62 -14.55 9.93
N ASP A 177 22.41 -13.48 9.99
CA ASP A 177 22.11 -12.28 10.76
C ASP A 177 20.90 -11.53 10.19
N ILE A 178 20.81 -11.40 8.87
CA ILE A 178 19.65 -10.80 8.19
C ILE A 178 18.40 -11.64 8.41
N LYS A 179 18.51 -12.99 8.34
CA LYS A 179 17.40 -13.91 8.68
C LYS A 179 16.94 -13.77 10.12
N GLU A 180 17.85 -13.62 11.07
CA GLU A 180 17.49 -13.48 12.49
C GLU A 180 16.78 -12.15 12.76
N ARG A 181 17.27 -11.06 12.18
CA ARG A 181 16.65 -9.73 12.29
C ARG A 181 15.26 -9.72 11.65
N SER A 182 15.11 -10.25 10.43
CA SER A 182 13.82 -10.32 9.75
C SER A 182 12.80 -11.19 10.51
N LYS A 183 13.20 -12.35 11.05
CA LYS A 183 12.33 -13.16 11.95
C LYS A 183 11.89 -12.41 13.21
N THR A 184 12.76 -11.57 13.75
CA THR A 184 12.43 -10.74 14.91
C THR A 184 11.34 -9.72 14.57
N PHE A 185 11.46 -9.05 13.43
CA PHE A 185 10.39 -8.16 12.93
C PHE A 185 9.08 -8.92 12.68
N THR A 186 9.13 -10.09 12.04
CA THR A 186 7.94 -10.94 11.85
C THR A 186 7.21 -11.17 13.17
N LYS A 187 7.94 -11.59 14.21
CA LYS A 187 7.37 -11.82 15.55
C LYS A 187 6.77 -10.54 16.15
N HIS A 188 7.49 -9.42 16.08
CA HIS A 188 7.01 -8.16 16.62
C HIS A 188 5.70 -7.71 15.94
N PHE A 189 5.60 -7.83 14.62
CA PHE A 189 4.39 -7.47 13.88
C PHE A 189 3.24 -8.45 14.14
N GLU A 190 3.51 -9.75 14.35
CA GLU A 190 2.49 -10.72 14.77
C GLU A 190 1.90 -10.38 16.15
N ASP A 191 2.76 -10.01 17.11
CA ASP A 191 2.34 -9.58 18.45
C ASP A 191 1.51 -8.29 18.38
N LEU A 192 1.94 -7.31 17.58
CA LEU A 192 1.21 -6.06 17.36
C LEU A 192 -0.13 -6.29 16.64
N TYR A 193 -0.18 -7.16 15.64
CA TYR A 193 -1.40 -7.50 14.91
C TYR A 193 -2.42 -8.19 15.83
N SER A 194 -1.97 -9.17 16.63
CA SER A 194 -2.82 -9.84 17.61
C SER A 194 -3.44 -8.84 18.60
N LYS A 195 -2.66 -7.85 19.03
CA LYS A 195 -3.16 -6.74 19.85
C LYS A 195 -4.17 -5.85 19.12
N ALA A 196 -3.98 -5.57 17.83
CA ALA A 196 -4.93 -4.81 17.03
C ALA A 196 -6.29 -5.52 16.92
N VAL A 197 -6.30 -6.84 16.78
CA VAL A 197 -7.51 -7.67 16.77
C VAL A 197 -8.31 -7.50 18.06
N GLU A 198 -7.66 -7.57 19.22
CA GLU A 198 -8.34 -7.35 20.52
C GLU A 198 -8.86 -5.91 20.63
N PHE A 199 -8.09 -4.93 20.16
CA PHE A 199 -8.49 -3.52 20.22
C PHE A 199 -9.70 -3.24 19.32
N ALA A 200 -9.81 -3.90 18.16
CA ALA A 200 -11.02 -3.87 17.35
C ALA A 200 -12.23 -4.41 18.14
N GLY A 201 -12.02 -5.47 18.92
CA GLY A 201 -13.00 -6.00 19.85
C GLY A 201 -13.45 -5.00 20.91
N TYR A 202 -12.53 -4.20 21.46
CA TYR A 202 -12.83 -3.20 22.51
C TYR A 202 -13.68 -2.04 22.01
N LEU A 203 -13.58 -1.68 20.72
CA LEU A 203 -14.38 -0.59 20.13
C LEU A 203 -15.90 -0.84 20.23
N ARG A 204 -16.34 -2.10 20.40
CA ARG A 204 -17.74 -2.46 20.65
C ARG A 204 -18.30 -1.90 21.96
N ALA A 205 -17.42 -1.54 22.91
CA ALA A 205 -17.79 -0.82 24.13
C ALA A 205 -18.18 0.66 23.87
N ARG A 206 -18.19 1.10 22.59
CA ARG A 206 -18.53 2.47 22.16
C ARG A 206 -17.58 3.53 22.72
N LEU A 207 -16.34 3.14 23.00
CA LEU A 207 -15.26 4.02 23.37
C LEU A 207 -14.22 4.02 22.24
N PRO A 208 -14.31 4.96 21.27
CA PRO A 208 -13.43 4.95 20.10
C PRO A 208 -11.98 5.33 20.43
N GLN A 209 -11.77 6.05 21.53
CA GLN A 209 -10.44 6.50 21.94
C GLN A 209 -10.20 6.14 23.41
N PHE A 210 -9.04 5.59 23.72
CA PHE A 210 -8.63 5.26 25.08
C PHE A 210 -7.10 5.28 25.22
N PRO A 211 -6.54 5.56 26.41
CA PRO A 211 -5.08 5.76 26.58
C PRO A 211 -4.20 4.58 26.10
N ALA A 212 -4.69 3.34 26.24
CA ALA A 212 -3.94 2.18 25.75
C ALA A 212 -3.86 2.12 24.21
N LEU A 213 -4.85 2.66 23.48
CA LEU A 213 -4.81 2.84 22.02
C LEU A 213 -3.77 3.87 21.62
N GLU A 214 -3.69 5.01 22.33
CA GLU A 214 -2.66 6.02 22.10
C GLU A 214 -1.25 5.47 22.29
N ARG A 215 -1.05 4.68 23.34
CA ARG A 215 0.22 3.98 23.56
C ARG A 215 0.49 2.97 22.44
N PHE A 216 -0.52 2.23 22.00
CA PHE A 216 -0.38 1.26 20.93
C PHE A 216 0.05 1.91 19.61
N ASN A 217 -0.57 3.03 19.21
CA ASN A 217 -0.17 3.78 18.02
C ASN A 217 1.32 4.18 18.08
N LYS A 218 1.83 4.57 19.26
CA LYS A 218 3.24 4.90 19.48
C LYS A 218 4.18 3.70 19.43
N GLN A 219 3.72 2.54 19.91
CA GLN A 219 4.51 1.30 19.78
C GLN A 219 4.67 0.91 18.31
N VAL A 220 3.59 0.99 17.54
CA VAL A 220 3.61 0.77 16.09
C VAL A 220 4.51 1.78 15.37
N GLU A 221 4.40 3.08 15.67
CA GLU A 221 5.26 4.13 15.10
C GLU A 221 6.75 3.81 15.28
N LEU A 222 7.14 3.43 16.50
CA LEU A 222 8.54 3.13 16.81
C LEU A 222 9.03 1.88 16.08
N GLU A 223 8.26 0.79 16.12
CA GLU A 223 8.65 -0.47 15.47
C GLU A 223 8.77 -0.27 13.95
N MET A 224 7.82 0.46 13.36
CA MET A 224 7.81 0.69 11.93
C MET A 224 8.91 1.64 11.47
N PHE A 225 9.30 2.61 12.30
CA PHE A 225 10.49 3.42 12.04
C PHE A 225 11.77 2.57 11.99
N VAL A 226 11.93 1.63 12.92
CA VAL A 226 13.09 0.72 12.95
C VAL A 226 13.06 -0.23 11.74
N PHE A 227 11.88 -0.73 11.36
CA PHE A 227 11.72 -1.58 10.19
C PHE A 227 12.01 -0.85 8.88
N LEU A 228 11.60 0.42 8.74
CA LEU A 228 11.97 1.25 7.59
C LEU A 228 13.50 1.41 7.44
N GLN A 229 14.24 1.56 8.54
CA GLN A 229 15.71 1.60 8.48
C GLN A 229 16.30 0.26 8.04
N PHE A 230 15.73 -0.85 8.52
CA PHE A 230 16.12 -2.19 8.08
C PHE A 230 15.85 -2.40 6.59
N LEU A 231 14.67 -2.04 6.08
CA LEU A 231 14.35 -2.14 4.66
C LEU A 231 15.28 -1.29 3.79
N LYS A 232 15.66 -0.10 4.26
CA LYS A 232 16.62 0.76 3.57
C LYS A 232 18.01 0.12 3.49
N GLU A 233 18.48 -0.50 4.59
CA GLU A 233 19.73 -1.26 4.61
C GLU A 233 19.69 -2.41 3.61
N ILE A 234 18.58 -3.15 3.55
CA ILE A 234 18.37 -4.24 2.58
C ILE A 234 18.39 -3.73 1.14
N GLU A 235 17.69 -2.63 0.84
CA GLU A 235 17.71 -1.99 -0.48
C GLU A 235 19.13 -1.60 -0.90
N GLU A 236 19.89 -0.94 -0.01
CA GLU A 236 21.25 -0.52 -0.29
C GLU A 236 22.18 -1.71 -0.54
N MET A 237 22.09 -2.77 0.30
CA MET A 237 22.93 -3.95 0.11
C MET A 237 22.63 -4.71 -1.19
N ASP A 238 21.35 -4.81 -1.56
CA ASP A 238 20.90 -5.49 -2.78
C ASP A 238 21.30 -4.70 -4.06
N ILE A 239 21.14 -3.38 -4.05
CA ILE A 239 21.64 -2.50 -5.14
C ILE A 239 23.16 -2.66 -5.34
N HIS A 240 23.91 -2.85 -4.25
CA HIS A 240 25.36 -3.04 -4.29
C HIS A 240 25.81 -4.50 -4.46
N VAL A 241 24.87 -5.44 -4.68
CA VAL A 241 25.15 -6.89 -4.85
C VAL A 241 25.96 -7.45 -3.67
N SER A 242 25.70 -6.94 -2.48
CA SER A 242 26.36 -7.31 -1.22
C SER A 242 25.48 -8.13 -0.29
N LEU A 243 24.21 -8.33 -0.65
CA LEU A 243 23.28 -9.26 -0.01
C LEU A 243 23.04 -10.45 -0.95
N LEU A 244 23.24 -11.68 -0.47
CA LEU A 244 22.97 -12.89 -1.23
C LEU A 244 21.50 -13.30 -1.07
N GLY A 245 20.82 -13.60 -2.17
CA GLY A 245 19.43 -14.02 -2.16
C GLY A 245 18.75 -13.94 -3.53
N THR A 246 17.44 -14.03 -3.52
CA THR A 246 16.55 -13.89 -4.69
C THR A 246 15.65 -12.65 -4.62
N LEU A 247 15.85 -11.81 -3.59
CA LEU A 247 15.23 -10.50 -3.50
C LEU A 247 15.60 -9.65 -4.72
N SER A 248 14.61 -8.91 -5.21
CA SER A 248 14.81 -7.85 -6.19
C SER A 248 14.90 -6.53 -5.43
N PRO A 249 15.75 -5.57 -5.85
CA PRO A 249 15.84 -4.27 -5.19
C PRO A 249 14.51 -3.51 -5.14
N LEU A 250 13.58 -3.80 -6.08
CA LEU A 250 12.26 -3.18 -6.11
C LEU A 250 11.40 -3.59 -4.92
N ILE A 251 11.60 -4.78 -4.35
CA ILE A 251 10.81 -5.29 -3.23
C ILE A 251 11.00 -4.44 -1.97
N PRO A 252 12.23 -4.21 -1.44
CA PRO A 252 12.39 -3.36 -0.26
C PRO A 252 11.97 -1.90 -0.52
N ASP A 253 12.18 -1.35 -1.74
CA ASP A 253 11.64 -0.03 -2.11
C ASP A 253 10.10 0.03 -2.01
N HIS A 254 9.45 -1.02 -2.52
CA HIS A 254 8.01 -1.17 -2.50
C HIS A 254 7.47 -1.24 -1.07
N MET A 255 8.01 -2.15 -0.26
CA MET A 255 7.66 -2.30 1.14
C MET A 255 7.83 -0.97 1.89
N MET A 256 8.95 -0.26 1.72
CA MET A 256 9.17 1.03 2.37
C MET A 256 8.11 2.09 2.02
N ARG A 257 7.63 2.11 0.77
CA ARG A 257 6.58 3.06 0.36
C ARG A 257 5.25 2.73 1.03
N GLU A 258 4.94 1.46 1.22
CA GLU A 258 3.74 1.00 1.91
C GLU A 258 3.80 1.28 3.41
N GLU A 259 4.91 0.96 4.08
CA GLU A 259 5.08 1.30 5.49
C GLU A 259 5.04 2.82 5.73
N CYS A 260 5.59 3.60 4.79
CA CYS A 260 5.48 5.05 4.79
C CYS A 260 4.02 5.53 4.61
N TYR A 261 3.25 4.87 3.74
CA TYR A 261 1.83 5.18 3.54
C TYR A 261 1.04 4.87 4.81
N TYR A 262 1.29 3.72 5.42
CA TYR A 262 0.68 3.32 6.68
C TYR A 262 0.95 4.35 7.79
N LEU A 263 2.21 4.73 8.01
CA LEU A 263 2.55 5.75 9.01
C LEU A 263 1.95 7.12 8.69
N THR A 264 1.86 7.48 7.40
CA THR A 264 1.19 8.71 6.95
C THR A 264 -0.30 8.67 7.35
N LYS A 265 -1.00 7.57 7.04
CA LYS A 265 -2.41 7.40 7.40
C LYS A 265 -2.63 7.35 8.90
N LEU A 266 -1.74 6.73 9.67
CA LEU A 266 -1.81 6.69 11.12
C LEU A 266 -1.56 8.08 11.74
N ALA A 267 -0.67 8.89 11.18
CA ALA A 267 -0.41 10.26 11.66
C ALA A 267 -1.60 11.21 11.42
N GLU A 268 -2.36 11.00 10.34
CA GLU A 268 -3.57 11.80 10.03
C GLU A 268 -4.66 11.69 11.12
N ILE A 269 -4.67 10.62 11.93
CA ILE A 269 -5.79 10.27 12.84
C ILE A 269 -5.42 10.00 14.29
N SER A 270 -4.14 10.02 14.62
CA SER A 270 -3.68 9.63 15.95
C SER A 270 -2.63 10.60 16.49
N ASN A 271 -2.09 10.25 17.65
CA ASN A 271 -0.99 10.94 18.30
C ASN A 271 0.38 10.67 17.66
N VAL A 272 0.46 9.86 16.60
CA VAL A 272 1.69 9.57 15.82
C VAL A 272 2.12 10.79 15.02
N LYS A 273 3.44 10.98 14.87
CA LYS A 273 4.00 12.10 14.11
C LYS A 273 3.94 11.79 12.62
N GLN A 274 3.80 12.83 11.81
CA GLN A 274 3.97 12.71 10.37
C GLN A 274 5.37 12.14 10.07
N PRO A 275 5.48 11.01 9.34
CA PRO A 275 6.78 10.43 9.04
C PRO A 275 7.54 11.29 8.03
N ASP A 276 8.87 11.34 8.16
CA ASP A 276 9.78 12.00 7.22
C ASP A 276 10.08 11.08 6.02
N CYS A 277 9.04 10.73 5.28
CA CYS A 277 9.13 9.88 4.10
C CYS A 277 8.04 10.24 3.09
N ARG A 278 8.18 9.76 1.85
CA ARG A 278 7.21 10.00 0.78
C ARG A 278 6.69 8.68 0.20
N PRO A 279 5.41 8.32 0.43
CA PRO A 279 4.87 7.06 -0.08
C PRO A 279 4.72 7.07 -1.61
N ASP A 280 4.51 8.24 -2.20
CA ASP A 280 4.35 8.43 -3.64
C ASP A 280 5.68 8.65 -4.40
N LYS A 281 6.84 8.47 -3.73
CA LYS A 281 8.15 8.62 -4.38
C LYS A 281 8.24 7.67 -5.58
N PRO A 282 8.86 8.09 -6.71
CA PRO A 282 9.09 7.18 -7.81
C PRO A 282 9.87 5.95 -7.33
N ARG A 283 9.38 4.76 -7.72
CA ARG A 283 10.11 3.51 -7.51
C ARG A 283 11.49 3.57 -8.11
N ILE A 284 12.41 2.81 -7.53
CA ILE A 284 13.77 2.73 -8.03
C ILE A 284 13.81 2.21 -9.48
N LYS A 285 14.82 2.66 -10.23
CA LYS A 285 15.17 2.13 -11.54
C LYS A 285 16.58 1.56 -11.44
N TYR A 286 16.71 0.25 -11.53
CA TYR A 286 18.01 -0.42 -11.56
C TYR A 286 18.17 -1.14 -12.92
N LYS A 287 19.42 -1.37 -13.31
CA LYS A 287 19.80 -2.01 -14.58
C LYS A 287 20.01 -3.49 -14.37
#